data_AF-A8XAZ0-F1
#
_entry.id   AF-A8XAZ0-F1
#
_cell.length_a   1.000
_cell.length_b   1.000
_cell.length_c   1.000
_cell.angle_alpha   90.00
_cell.angle_beta   90.00
_cell.angle_gamma   90.00
#
_symmetry.space_group_name_H-M   'P 1'
#
loop_
_entity.id
_entity.type
_entity.pdbx_description
1 polymer ?
#
loop_
_entity_poly.entity_id
_entity_poly.type
_entity_poly.pdbx_seq_one_letter_code
_entity_poly.pdbx_strand_id
1 'polypeptide(L)'
;MSSAYLPYIRYCIFMGNLGFFSNAIFGFILVYLTLFHVKRQFGSYKYLLANFQVLGFIFAAFEFLFHTFLHTYNASLIYFSLSRPLGLSNFQIEWMMGVYTGLYSATICQLAIQFIYRYWAIFDTAKLKYFNGAFYLLWVGYYSFFGVLWAFAVGHFFAMDGFGRKYLGDEILLRYERNITEIPVLGLIAYEGDGIRWRNVYGLSLMTLISTVQYSIIIVCGHQMFVGMRTKLTALSPQHRRLHRQFFRALMIQVDFLKNTTAKYKEPSGKTAKTTLTQPGKIATIQNQ
;
A
#
# COMPACT_ATOMS: atom_id res chain seq x y z
N MET A 1 -20.78 23.18 -13.05
CA MET A 1 -20.24 23.60 -11.75
C MET A 1 -19.39 22.47 -11.22
N SER A 2 -18.09 22.66 -11.13
CA SER A 2 -17.17 21.63 -10.63
C SER A 2 -17.25 21.60 -9.10
N SER A 3 -17.67 20.49 -8.50
CA SER A 3 -17.80 20.40 -7.04
C SER A 3 -16.43 20.38 -6.35
N ALA A 4 -16.31 21.14 -5.26
CA ALA A 4 -15.15 21.12 -4.37
C ALA A 4 -15.03 19.75 -3.68
N TYR A 5 -13.80 19.30 -3.45
CA TYR A 5 -13.49 18.00 -2.85
C TYR A 5 -13.27 18.03 -1.34
N LEU A 6 -13.43 19.20 -0.70
CA LEU A 6 -13.32 19.35 0.75
C LEU A 6 -14.23 18.38 1.55
N PRO A 7 -15.46 18.05 1.14
CA PRO A 7 -16.27 17.05 1.85
C PRO A 7 -15.62 15.66 1.87
N TYR A 8 -15.00 15.24 0.76
CA TYR A 8 -14.27 13.96 0.70
C TYR A 8 -13.04 13.98 1.59
N ILE A 9 -12.31 15.10 1.65
CA ILE A 9 -11.19 15.26 2.58
C ILE A 9 -11.64 15.07 4.03
N ARG A 10 -12.76 15.69 4.43
CA ARG A 10 -13.30 15.51 5.80
C ARG A 10 -13.64 14.06 6.08
N TYR A 11 -14.20 13.34 5.09
CA TYR A 11 -14.47 11.92 5.20
C TYR A 11 -13.18 11.10 5.33
N CYS A 12 -12.14 11.39 4.53
CA CYS A 12 -10.83 10.74 4.61
C CYS A 12 -10.19 10.94 5.99
N ILE A 13 -10.24 12.16 6.55
CA ILE A 13 -9.75 12.46 7.91
C ILE A 13 -10.51 11.62 8.94
N PHE A 14 -11.83 11.57 8.85
CA PHE A 14 -12.65 10.75 9.75
C PHE A 14 -12.27 9.26 9.68
N MET A 15 -12.13 8.73 8.47
CA MET A 15 -11.74 7.33 8.26
C MET A 15 -10.33 7.03 8.76
N GLY A 16 -9.37 7.95 8.55
CA GLY A 16 -8.01 7.84 9.08
C GLY A 16 -7.99 7.83 10.61
N ASN A 17 -8.75 8.73 11.25
CA ASN A 17 -8.89 8.78 12.71
C ASN A 17 -9.49 7.47 13.25
N LEU A 18 -10.57 6.98 12.63
CA LEU A 18 -11.18 5.71 13.00
C LEU A 18 -10.18 4.55 12.84
N GLY A 19 -9.42 4.55 11.74
CA GLY A 19 -8.36 3.58 11.47
C GLY A 19 -7.28 3.59 12.54
N PHE A 20 -6.83 4.78 12.97
CA PHE A 20 -5.83 4.93 14.03
C PHE A 20 -6.30 4.36 15.37
N PHE A 21 -7.49 4.77 15.86
CA PHE A 21 -8.00 4.28 17.14
C PHE A 21 -8.29 2.78 17.11
N SER A 22 -8.84 2.28 15.99
CA SER A 22 -9.05 0.85 15.78
C SER A 22 -7.73 0.07 15.83
N ASN A 23 -6.72 0.53 15.08
CA ASN A 23 -5.40 -0.10 15.06
C ASN A 23 -4.69 -0.04 16.42
N ALA A 24 -4.88 1.04 17.19
CA ALA A 24 -4.35 1.13 18.55
C ALA A 24 -4.97 0.06 19.47
N ILE A 25 -6.30 -0.08 19.46
CA ILE A 25 -7.03 -1.04 20.31
C ILE A 25 -6.73 -2.47 19.89
N PHE A 26 -7.01 -2.83 18.63
CA PHE A 26 -6.82 -4.20 18.15
C PHE A 26 -5.35 -4.59 18.07
N GLY A 27 -4.48 -3.64 17.73
CA GLY A 27 -3.04 -3.85 17.71
C GLY A 27 -2.47 -4.12 19.10
N PHE A 28 -2.91 -3.37 20.11
CA PHE A 28 -2.54 -3.64 21.49
C PHE A 28 -2.97 -5.05 21.93
N ILE A 29 -4.22 -5.44 21.64
CA ILE A 29 -4.72 -6.79 21.92
C ILE A 29 -3.88 -7.85 21.21
N LEU A 30 -3.54 -7.64 19.93
CA LEU A 30 -2.74 -8.56 19.13
C LEU A 30 -1.35 -8.75 19.74
N VAL A 31 -0.66 -7.66 20.10
CA VAL A 31 0.67 -7.70 20.74
C VAL A 31 0.58 -8.40 22.09
N TYR A 32 -0.40 -8.03 22.92
CA TYR A 32 -0.62 -8.65 24.23
C TYR A 32 -0.83 -10.17 24.12
N LEU A 33 -1.73 -10.62 23.25
CA LEU A 33 -1.97 -12.04 23.03
C LEU A 33 -0.73 -12.75 22.47
N THR A 34 -0.02 -12.12 21.54
CA THR A 34 1.19 -12.69 20.92
C THR A 34 2.32 -12.88 21.91
N LEU A 35 2.51 -11.95 22.86
CA LEU A 35 3.58 -12.02 23.85
C LEU A 35 3.24 -12.93 25.03
N PHE A 36 2.00 -12.88 25.53
CA PHE A 36 1.63 -13.54 26.79
C PHE A 36 0.85 -14.86 26.62
N HIS A 37 0.06 -15.01 25.55
CA HIS A 37 -0.83 -16.18 25.38
C HIS A 37 -0.36 -17.20 24.34
N VAL A 38 0.44 -16.80 23.35
CA VAL A 38 0.97 -17.73 22.34
C VAL A 38 2.10 -18.59 22.93
N LYS A 39 1.76 -19.78 23.45
CA LYS A 39 2.71 -20.73 24.04
C LYS A 39 3.66 -21.36 23.00
N ARG A 40 4.96 -21.28 23.30
CA ARG A 40 6.16 -22.11 22.98
C ARG A 40 6.37 -22.72 21.58
N GLN A 41 5.36 -23.04 20.75
CA GLN A 41 5.55 -23.60 19.40
C GLN A 41 5.91 -22.54 18.33
N PHE A 42 5.96 -21.26 18.69
CA PHE A 42 6.16 -20.13 17.76
C PHE A 42 7.45 -19.33 17.97
N GLY A 43 8.45 -19.90 18.65
CA GLY A 43 9.81 -19.37 18.87
C GLY A 43 10.05 -17.93 18.42
N SER A 44 10.70 -17.74 17.27
CA SER A 44 11.08 -16.45 16.69
C SER A 44 9.95 -15.74 15.92
N TYR A 45 8.92 -16.48 15.48
CA TYR A 45 7.79 -15.95 14.73
C TYR A 45 6.99 -14.90 15.50
N LYS A 46 6.90 -15.05 16.82
CA LYS A 46 6.21 -14.09 17.69
C LYS A 46 6.80 -12.68 17.58
N TYR A 47 8.13 -12.57 17.45
CA TYR A 47 8.81 -11.28 17.31
C TYR A 47 8.52 -10.66 15.94
N LEU A 48 8.38 -11.48 14.89
CA LEU A 48 8.01 -11.00 13.56
C LEU A 48 6.59 -10.44 13.54
N LEU A 49 5.64 -11.12 14.20
CA LEU A 49 4.25 -10.65 14.30
C LEU A 49 4.14 -9.38 15.16
N ALA A 50 4.87 -9.31 16.27
CA ALA A 50 4.92 -8.11 17.11
C ALA A 50 5.54 -6.92 16.37
N ASN A 51 6.66 -7.11 15.66
CA ASN A 51 7.29 -6.04 14.86
C ASN A 51 6.39 -5.53 13.74
N PHE A 52 5.60 -6.41 13.11
CA PHE A 52 4.60 -6.00 12.12
C PHE A 52 3.53 -5.10 12.71
N GLN A 53 3.04 -5.42 13.90
CA GLN A 53 2.07 -4.57 14.56
C GLN A 53 2.67 -3.24 15.02
N VAL A 54 3.91 -3.23 15.50
CA VAL A 54 4.61 -1.99 15.87
C VAL A 54 4.78 -1.08 14.65
N LEU A 55 5.24 -1.62 13.52
CA LEU A 55 5.37 -0.86 12.28
C LEU A 55 4.01 -0.35 11.79
N GLY A 56 2.97 -1.17 11.85
CA GLY A 56 1.59 -0.77 11.51
C GLY A 56 1.04 0.33 12.41
N PHE A 57 1.39 0.32 13.70
CA PHE A 57 1.06 1.40 14.63
C PHE A 57 1.79 2.70 14.28
N ILE A 58 3.09 2.64 13.97
CA ILE A 58 3.86 3.80 13.52
C ILE A 58 3.26 4.37 12.23
N PHE A 59 2.91 3.52 11.26
CA PHE A 59 2.25 3.92 10.01
C PHE A 59 0.93 4.65 10.28
N ALA A 60 0.05 4.08 11.10
CA ALA A 60 -1.22 4.70 11.45
C ALA A 60 -1.05 6.01 12.24
N ALA A 61 -0.05 6.10 13.11
CA ALA A 61 0.28 7.34 13.83
C ALA A 61 0.75 8.44 12.87
N PHE A 62 1.55 8.08 11.86
CA PHE A 62 1.96 9.03 10.81
C PHE A 62 0.77 9.53 10.00
N GLU A 63 -0.17 8.65 9.62
CA GLU A 63 -1.38 9.05 8.90
C GLU A 63 -2.26 10.00 9.73
N PHE A 64 -2.41 9.71 11.02
CA PHE A 64 -3.15 10.53 11.98
C PHE A 64 -2.51 11.91 12.19
N LEU A 65 -1.18 11.98 12.30
CA LEU A 65 -0.47 13.24 12.50
C LEU A 65 -0.38 14.05 11.21
N PHE A 66 0.05 13.42 10.13
CA PHE A 66 0.38 14.03 8.84
C PHE A 66 -0.61 13.57 7.78
N HIS A 67 -1.82 14.12 7.85
CA HIS A 67 -2.90 13.86 6.90
C HIS A 67 -2.42 14.07 5.46
N THR A 68 -2.14 12.97 4.77
CA THR A 68 -1.60 12.95 3.41
C THR A 68 -2.71 12.50 2.47
N PHE A 69 -3.01 13.33 1.47
CA PHE A 69 -4.05 13.06 0.50
C PHE A 69 -3.45 12.79 -0.86
N LEU A 70 -4.15 11.95 -1.62
CA LEU A 70 -3.83 11.62 -2.99
C LEU A 70 -4.84 12.26 -3.92
N HIS A 71 -4.35 12.89 -4.99
CA HIS A 71 -5.19 13.36 -6.08
C HIS A 71 -4.54 13.01 -7.40
N THR A 72 -5.35 12.53 -8.34
CA THR A 72 -4.91 12.21 -9.70
C THR A 72 -5.57 13.18 -10.64
N TYR A 73 -4.78 13.84 -11.48
CA TYR A 73 -5.25 14.78 -12.47
C TYR A 73 -4.50 14.58 -13.78
N ASN A 74 -5.21 14.26 -14.86
CA ASN A 74 -4.62 13.90 -16.15
C ASN A 74 -3.49 12.86 -16.00
N ALA A 75 -2.27 13.19 -16.44
CA ALA A 75 -1.08 12.35 -16.35
C ALA A 75 -0.23 12.67 -15.11
N SER A 76 -0.86 13.11 -14.02
CA SER A 76 -0.20 13.43 -12.76
C SER A 76 -0.86 12.79 -11.54
N LEU A 77 -0.04 12.41 -10.58
CA LEU A 77 -0.42 11.95 -9.25
C LEU A 77 0.26 12.84 -8.23
N ILE A 78 -0.49 13.39 -7.28
CA ILE A 78 0.05 14.27 -6.25
C ILE A 78 -0.24 13.76 -4.85
N TYR A 79 0.73 14.00 -3.97
CA TYR A 79 0.62 13.84 -2.53
C TYR A 79 0.60 15.24 -1.93
N PHE A 80 -0.43 15.60 -1.17
CA PHE A 80 -0.51 16.91 -0.55
C PHE A 80 -1.12 16.81 0.84
N SER A 81 -0.84 17.81 1.65
CA SER A 81 -1.51 17.99 2.95
C SER A 81 -2.16 19.35 3.01
N LEU A 82 -3.35 19.41 3.63
CA LEU A 82 -4.08 20.66 3.84
C LEU A 82 -3.83 21.25 5.23
N SER A 83 -3.08 20.54 6.08
CA SER A 83 -2.75 20.97 7.44
C SER A 83 -1.24 21.00 7.64
N ARG A 84 -0.79 21.91 8.53
CA ARG A 84 0.60 22.00 8.99
C ARG A 84 0.63 21.67 10.48
N PRO A 85 0.53 20.38 10.84
CA PRO A 85 0.64 19.97 12.24
C PRO A 85 1.99 20.42 12.80
N LEU A 86 2.02 20.75 14.10
CA LEU A 86 3.24 21.08 14.84
C LEU A 86 4.00 22.34 14.35
N GLY A 87 3.35 23.22 13.57
CA GLY A 87 3.98 24.46 13.07
C GLY A 87 5.09 24.24 12.04
N LEU A 88 5.15 23.06 11.42
CA LEU A 88 6.18 22.69 10.46
C LEU A 88 6.03 23.46 9.13
N SER A 89 7.17 23.69 8.47
CA SER A 89 7.22 24.26 7.13
C SER A 89 6.69 23.29 6.07
N ASN A 90 6.30 23.81 4.90
CA ASN A 90 5.81 22.98 3.78
C ASN A 90 6.87 21.95 3.36
N PHE A 91 8.14 22.34 3.32
CA PHE A 91 9.25 21.44 3.00
C PHE A 91 9.36 20.28 4.00
N GLN A 92 9.21 20.55 5.30
CA GLN A 92 9.24 19.50 6.33
C GLN A 92 8.05 18.53 6.18
N ILE A 93 6.85 19.05 5.92
CA ILE A 93 5.67 18.20 5.69
C ILE A 93 5.82 17.37 4.41
N GLU A 94 6.38 17.92 3.35
CA GLU A 94 6.72 17.17 2.13
C GLU A 94 7.62 15.97 2.42
N TRP A 95 8.67 16.13 3.22
CA TRP A 95 9.49 15.01 3.67
C TRP A 95 8.74 14.03 4.57
N MET A 96 7.84 14.50 5.45
CA MET A 96 6.99 13.61 6.26
C MET A 96 6.03 12.78 5.40
N MET A 97 5.48 13.35 4.31
CA MET A 97 4.72 12.60 3.32
C MET A 97 5.59 11.55 2.62
N GLY A 98 6.84 11.89 2.30
CA GLY A 98 7.83 10.93 1.82
C GLY A 98 8.04 9.77 2.80
N VAL A 99 8.27 10.07 4.09
CA VAL A 99 8.43 9.05 5.15
C VAL A 99 7.18 8.17 5.27
N TYR A 100 5.98 8.75 5.20
CA TYR A 100 4.73 7.99 5.20
C TYR A 100 4.70 6.93 4.08
N THR A 101 5.06 7.31 2.85
CA THR A 101 5.15 6.35 1.74
C THR A 101 6.28 5.33 1.93
N GLY A 102 7.38 5.70 2.61
CA GLY A 102 8.44 4.78 3.00
C GLY A 102 7.99 3.74 4.02
N LEU A 103 7.17 4.13 5.00
CA LEU A 103 6.58 3.20 5.97
C LEU A 103 5.63 2.20 5.29
N TYR A 104 4.90 2.62 4.26
CA TYR A 104 4.13 1.71 3.40
C TYR A 104 5.05 0.67 2.73
N SER A 105 6.16 1.10 2.12
CA SER A 105 7.15 0.19 1.52
C SER A 105 7.76 -0.80 2.53
N ALA A 106 8.12 -0.31 3.72
CA ALA A 106 8.62 -1.15 4.80
C ALA A 106 7.59 -2.20 5.23
N THR A 107 6.30 -1.87 5.22
CA THR A 107 5.20 -2.78 5.54
C THR A 107 5.09 -3.90 4.49
N ILE A 108 5.23 -3.58 3.20
CA ILE A 108 5.27 -4.60 2.13
C ILE A 108 6.48 -5.52 2.32
N CYS A 109 7.66 -4.96 2.63
CA CYS A 109 8.85 -5.75 2.91
C CYS A 109 8.64 -6.70 4.10
N GLN A 110 8.02 -6.23 5.18
CA GLN A 110 7.68 -7.09 6.32
C GLN A 110 6.70 -8.20 5.96
N LEU A 111 5.69 -7.92 5.12
CA LEU A 111 4.80 -8.96 4.60
C LEU A 111 5.61 -10.01 3.82
N ALA A 112 6.51 -9.60 2.93
CA ALA A 112 7.39 -10.51 2.21
C ALA A 112 8.22 -11.39 3.17
N ILE A 113 8.81 -10.79 4.21
CA ILE A 113 9.58 -11.51 5.24
C ILE A 113 8.71 -12.55 5.97
N GLN A 114 7.46 -12.23 6.29
CA GLN A 114 6.53 -13.20 6.89
C GLN A 114 6.25 -14.39 5.97
N PHE A 115 6.12 -14.16 4.67
CA PHE A 115 5.96 -15.24 3.69
C PHE A 115 7.23 -16.10 3.56
N ILE A 116 8.42 -15.49 3.57
CA ILE A 116 9.70 -16.21 3.58
C ILE A 116 9.82 -17.08 4.84
N TYR A 117 9.52 -16.52 6.02
CA TYR A 117 9.53 -17.27 7.28
C TYR A 117 8.62 -18.50 7.20
N ARG A 118 7.37 -18.31 6.75
CA ARG A 118 6.39 -19.39 6.64
C ARG A 118 6.82 -20.45 5.64
N TYR A 119 7.41 -20.03 4.53
CA TYR A 119 7.95 -20.93 3.53
C TYR A 119 9.09 -21.80 4.12
N TRP A 120 10.10 -21.18 4.74
CA TRP A 120 11.20 -21.94 5.36
C TRP A 120 10.72 -22.82 6.53
N ALA A 121 9.74 -22.39 7.32
CA ALA A 121 9.18 -23.22 8.38
C ALA A 121 8.58 -24.55 7.88
N ILE A 122 8.11 -24.61 6.63
CA ILE A 122 7.49 -25.81 6.03
C ILE A 122 8.51 -26.67 5.26
N PHE A 123 9.43 -26.01 4.53
CA PHE A 123 10.32 -26.71 3.60
C PHE A 123 11.74 -26.87 4.10
N ASP A 124 12.25 -25.97 4.94
CA ASP A 124 13.64 -25.94 5.39
C ASP A 124 13.79 -25.25 6.76
N THR A 125 13.58 -26.03 7.82
CA THR A 125 13.63 -25.52 9.20
C THR A 125 15.03 -25.07 9.62
N ALA A 126 16.11 -25.54 8.96
CA ALA A 126 17.48 -25.13 9.26
C ALA A 126 17.71 -23.63 8.97
N LYS A 127 17.01 -23.09 7.96
CA LYS A 127 17.05 -21.65 7.62
C LYS A 127 16.35 -20.76 8.64
N LEU A 128 15.55 -21.30 9.56
CA LEU A 128 14.94 -20.52 10.64
C LEU A 128 15.97 -19.90 11.61
N LYS A 129 17.24 -20.36 11.57
CA LYS A 129 18.35 -19.72 12.30
C LYS A 129 18.51 -18.23 11.95
N TYR A 130 18.18 -17.82 10.73
CA TYR A 130 18.24 -16.41 10.29
C TYR A 130 17.18 -15.52 10.94
N PHE A 131 16.19 -16.12 11.62
CA PHE A 131 15.16 -15.39 12.35
C PHE A 131 15.42 -15.38 13.86
N ASN A 132 16.57 -15.88 14.32
CA ASN A 132 16.94 -15.96 15.72
C ASN A 132 18.14 -15.07 16.06
N GLY A 133 18.15 -14.54 17.28
CA GLY A 133 19.27 -13.78 17.84
C GLY A 133 19.64 -12.57 16.98
N ALA A 134 20.95 -12.34 16.80
CA ALA A 134 21.47 -11.20 16.04
C ALA A 134 21.09 -11.23 14.55
N PHE A 135 20.85 -12.41 13.95
CA PHE A 135 20.43 -12.50 12.55
C PHE A 135 19.05 -11.88 12.30
N TYR A 136 18.22 -11.77 13.33
CA TYR A 136 16.94 -11.05 13.21
C TYR A 136 17.12 -9.58 12.81
N LEU A 137 18.22 -8.95 13.22
CA LEU A 137 18.54 -7.56 12.87
C LEU A 137 18.76 -7.37 11.37
N LEU A 138 19.14 -8.42 10.64
CA LEU A 138 19.25 -8.37 9.18
C LEU A 138 17.89 -8.05 8.53
N TRP A 139 16.81 -8.63 9.04
CA TRP A 139 15.46 -8.37 8.54
C TRP A 139 14.98 -6.97 8.90
N VAL A 140 15.33 -6.50 10.09
CA VAL A 140 15.11 -5.11 10.52
C VAL A 140 15.82 -4.13 9.58
N GLY A 141 17.09 -4.36 9.33
CA GLY A 141 17.88 -3.59 8.36
C GLY A 141 17.29 -3.64 6.96
N TYR A 142 16.83 -4.81 6.50
CA TYR A 142 16.25 -5.00 5.17
C TYR A 142 15.01 -4.12 4.95
N TYR A 143 13.98 -4.22 5.80
CA TYR A 143 12.77 -3.43 5.57
C TYR A 143 13.00 -1.94 5.84
N SER A 144 13.88 -1.59 6.78
CA SER A 144 14.26 -0.20 7.05
C SER A 144 14.99 0.42 5.86
N PHE A 145 15.91 -0.32 5.24
CA PHE A 145 16.63 0.13 4.05
C PHE A 145 15.68 0.44 2.89
N PHE A 146 14.77 -0.48 2.54
CA PHE A 146 13.81 -0.24 1.47
C PHE A 146 12.81 0.87 1.81
N GLY A 147 12.40 0.99 3.08
CA GLY A 147 11.56 2.09 3.54
C GLY A 147 12.23 3.46 3.40
N VAL A 148 13.49 3.59 3.82
CA VAL A 148 14.27 4.84 3.69
C VAL A 148 14.54 5.16 2.22
N LEU A 149 14.91 4.15 1.42
CA LEU A 149 15.15 4.33 -0.01
C LEU A 149 13.90 4.83 -0.73
N TRP A 150 12.73 4.30 -0.38
CA TRP A 150 11.45 4.75 -0.93
C TRP A 150 11.09 6.17 -0.48
N ALA A 151 11.25 6.48 0.82
CA ALA A 151 10.99 7.82 1.34
C ALA A 151 11.89 8.86 0.66
N PHE A 152 13.16 8.54 0.45
CA PHE A 152 14.09 9.38 -0.29
C PHE A 152 13.65 9.52 -1.75
N ALA A 153 13.26 8.44 -2.41
CA ALA A 153 12.82 8.47 -3.79
C ALA A 153 11.62 9.43 -3.97
N VAL A 154 10.62 9.33 -3.10
CA VAL A 154 9.44 10.20 -3.13
C VAL A 154 9.81 11.64 -2.76
N GLY A 155 10.52 11.87 -1.65
CA GLY A 155 10.89 13.21 -1.21
C GLY A 155 11.77 13.97 -2.21
N HIS A 156 12.67 13.27 -2.91
CA HIS A 156 13.60 13.89 -3.86
C HIS A 156 13.05 13.94 -5.30
N PHE A 157 12.63 12.81 -5.87
CA PHE A 157 12.23 12.76 -7.27
C PHE A 157 10.86 13.39 -7.53
N PHE A 158 9.97 13.39 -6.52
CA PHE A 158 8.63 13.98 -6.64
C PHE A 158 8.54 15.40 -6.06
N ALA A 159 9.67 16.02 -5.71
CA ALA A 159 9.70 17.41 -5.30
C ALA A 159 9.06 18.30 -6.38
N MET A 160 8.13 19.17 -5.98
CA MET A 160 7.37 19.98 -6.91
C MET A 160 8.19 21.17 -7.42
N ASP A 161 8.24 21.35 -8.74
CA ASP A 161 8.91 22.48 -9.39
C ASP A 161 7.92 23.56 -9.89
N GLY A 162 8.45 24.64 -10.45
CA GLY A 162 7.65 25.77 -10.94
C GLY A 162 6.64 25.35 -12.01
N PHE A 163 7.03 24.46 -12.93
CA PHE A 163 6.12 23.89 -13.93
C PHE A 163 4.97 23.12 -13.26
N GLY A 164 5.28 22.20 -12.35
CA GLY A 164 4.26 21.39 -11.68
C GLY A 164 3.28 22.23 -10.88
N ARG A 165 3.77 23.28 -10.20
CA ARG A 165 2.89 24.23 -9.48
C ARG A 165 1.97 25.00 -10.43
N LYS A 166 2.47 25.44 -11.59
CA LYS A 166 1.63 26.10 -12.60
C LYS A 166 0.62 25.14 -13.23
N TYR A 167 1.04 23.92 -13.55
CA TYR A 167 0.20 22.89 -14.16
C TYR A 167 -0.97 22.47 -13.28
N LEU A 168 -0.75 22.38 -11.96
CA LEU A 168 -1.73 21.92 -10.98
C LEU A 168 -2.45 23.05 -10.25
N GLY A 169 -2.01 24.30 -10.42
CA GLY A 169 -2.47 25.44 -9.62
C GLY A 169 -3.97 25.65 -9.71
N ASP A 170 -4.51 25.71 -10.93
CA ASP A 170 -5.93 25.93 -11.16
C ASP A 170 -6.79 24.76 -10.68
N GLU A 171 -6.33 23.52 -10.86
CA GLU A 171 -7.04 22.33 -10.37
C GLU A 171 -7.08 22.30 -8.84
N ILE A 172 -5.95 22.56 -8.18
CA ILE A 172 -5.90 22.60 -6.71
C ILE A 172 -6.78 23.72 -6.16
N LEU A 173 -6.76 24.90 -6.79
CA LEU A 173 -7.61 26.02 -6.40
C LEU A 173 -9.09 25.68 -6.58
N LEU A 174 -9.46 25.09 -7.71
CA LEU A 174 -10.84 24.72 -8.03
C LEU A 174 -11.38 23.62 -7.11
N ARG A 175 -10.57 22.61 -6.77
CA ARG A 175 -11.00 21.44 -5.99
C ARG A 175 -10.88 21.63 -4.49
N TYR A 176 -9.85 22.32 -4.04
CA TYR A 176 -9.48 22.39 -2.63
C TYR A 176 -9.53 23.81 -2.05
N GLU A 177 -9.87 24.82 -2.86
CA GLU A 177 -10.02 26.22 -2.42
C GLU A 177 -8.76 26.71 -1.69
N ARG A 178 -7.60 26.27 -2.18
CA ARG A 178 -6.28 26.57 -1.62
C ARG A 178 -5.31 26.90 -2.73
N ASN A 179 -4.36 27.79 -2.43
CA ASN A 179 -3.27 28.06 -3.33
C ASN A 179 -2.21 26.96 -3.20
N ILE A 180 -1.78 26.39 -4.34
CA ILE A 180 -0.77 25.33 -4.38
C ILE A 180 0.60 25.74 -3.78
N THR A 181 0.88 27.05 -3.70
CA THR A 181 2.11 27.58 -3.09
C THR A 181 2.06 27.58 -1.56
N GLU A 182 0.86 27.60 -0.97
CA GLU A 182 0.64 27.66 0.48
C GLU A 182 0.57 26.28 1.13
N ILE A 183 0.43 25.22 0.33
CA ILE A 183 0.32 23.84 0.79
C ILE A 183 1.58 23.02 0.46
N PRO A 184 1.97 22.07 1.33
CA PRO A 184 2.97 21.07 1.01
C PRO A 184 2.44 20.14 -0.09
N VAL A 185 3.23 19.94 -1.15
CA VAL A 185 2.83 19.10 -2.27
C VAL A 185 4.04 18.41 -2.93
N LEU A 186 3.93 17.11 -3.11
CA LEU A 186 4.80 16.30 -3.95
C LEU A 186 4.02 15.84 -5.18
N GLY A 187 4.68 15.79 -6.33
CA GLY A 187 4.04 15.50 -7.61
C GLY A 187 4.83 14.53 -8.45
N LEU A 188 4.15 13.48 -8.88
CA LEU A 188 4.52 12.64 -10.00
C LEU A 188 3.82 13.16 -11.25
N ILE A 189 4.54 13.89 -12.10
CA ILE A 189 4.02 14.41 -13.38
C ILE A 189 4.77 13.70 -14.50
N ALA A 190 4.04 13.08 -15.43
CA ALA A 190 4.65 12.30 -16.50
C ALA A 190 5.28 13.17 -17.61
N TYR A 191 4.62 14.27 -17.98
CA TYR A 191 4.95 15.07 -19.16
C TYR A 191 5.09 16.55 -18.87
N GLU A 192 5.99 17.21 -19.60
CA GLU A 192 6.12 18.65 -19.71
C GLU A 192 6.09 19.01 -21.21
N GLY A 193 4.91 19.41 -21.70
CA GLY A 193 4.66 19.49 -23.13
C GLY A 193 4.82 18.11 -23.79
N ASP A 194 5.61 18.03 -24.85
CA ASP A 194 5.95 16.77 -25.54
C ASP A 194 7.14 16.04 -24.88
N GLY A 195 7.74 16.61 -23.82
CA GLY A 195 8.90 16.06 -23.13
C GLY A 195 8.53 15.14 -21.95
N ILE A 196 9.27 14.03 -21.80
CA ILE A 196 9.15 13.14 -20.64
C ILE A 196 9.94 13.71 -19.45
N ARG A 197 9.31 13.75 -18.28
CA ARG A 197 9.98 14.18 -17.04
C ARG A 197 10.81 13.05 -16.44
N TRP A 198 12.05 12.91 -16.93
CA TRP A 198 12.95 11.83 -16.52
C TRP A 198 13.18 11.73 -15.00
N ARG A 199 13.23 12.86 -14.28
CA ARG A 199 13.32 12.85 -12.80
C ARG A 199 12.20 12.03 -12.16
N ASN A 200 10.97 12.28 -12.59
CA ASN A 200 9.77 11.58 -12.11
C ASN A 200 9.76 10.11 -12.56
N VAL A 201 10.22 9.82 -13.78
CA VAL A 201 10.37 8.46 -14.30
C VAL A 201 11.39 7.65 -13.49
N TYR A 202 12.54 8.23 -13.12
CA TYR A 202 13.52 7.56 -12.27
C TYR A 202 12.93 7.19 -10.90
N GLY A 203 12.28 8.14 -10.23
CA GLY A 203 11.61 7.88 -8.95
C GLY A 203 10.53 6.80 -9.05
N LEU A 204 9.67 6.88 -10.07
CA LEU A 204 8.62 5.90 -10.33
C LEU A 204 9.22 4.51 -10.62
N SER A 205 10.22 4.42 -11.48
CA SER A 205 10.87 3.17 -11.86
C SER A 205 11.48 2.46 -10.64
N LEU A 206 12.11 3.21 -9.73
CA LEU A 206 12.67 2.69 -8.48
C LEU A 206 11.58 2.13 -7.57
N MET A 207 10.49 2.87 -7.37
CA MET A 207 9.34 2.40 -6.58
C MET A 207 8.70 1.14 -7.17
N THR A 208 8.52 1.11 -8.50
CA THR A 208 7.96 -0.03 -9.21
C THR A 208 8.87 -1.26 -9.11
N LEU A 209 10.19 -1.09 -9.22
CA LEU A 209 11.15 -2.17 -9.05
C LEU A 209 11.08 -2.76 -7.64
N ILE A 210 11.12 -1.91 -6.61
CA ILE A 210 11.02 -2.35 -5.20
C ILE A 210 9.72 -3.14 -4.99
N SER A 211 8.59 -2.58 -5.42
CA SER A 211 7.28 -3.22 -5.29
C SER A 211 7.22 -4.56 -6.01
N THR A 212 7.69 -4.61 -7.26
CA THR A 212 7.70 -5.83 -8.07
C THR A 212 8.48 -6.93 -7.39
N VAL A 213 9.66 -6.62 -6.84
CA VAL A 213 10.48 -7.61 -6.13
C VAL A 213 9.75 -8.14 -4.89
N GLN A 214 9.21 -7.27 -4.03
CA GLN A 214 8.55 -7.73 -2.80
C GLN A 214 7.28 -8.55 -3.10
N TYR A 215 6.45 -8.10 -4.04
CA TYR A 215 5.25 -8.85 -4.42
C TYR A 215 5.59 -10.17 -5.10
N SER A 216 6.65 -10.22 -5.90
CA SER A 216 7.12 -11.49 -6.50
C SER A 216 7.53 -12.50 -5.42
N ILE A 217 8.25 -12.05 -4.38
CA ILE A 217 8.60 -12.90 -3.24
C ILE A 217 7.34 -13.44 -2.55
N ILE A 218 6.37 -12.55 -2.27
CA ILE A 218 5.10 -12.93 -1.64
C ILE A 218 4.35 -13.97 -2.49
N ILE A 219 4.22 -13.73 -3.79
CA ILE A 219 3.49 -14.60 -4.71
C ILE A 219 4.18 -15.97 -4.84
N VAL A 220 5.49 -16.00 -5.05
CA VAL A 220 6.25 -17.24 -5.19
C VAL A 220 6.21 -18.05 -3.89
N CYS A 221 6.47 -17.43 -2.74
CA CYS A 221 6.42 -18.10 -1.44
C CYS A 221 5.00 -18.58 -1.12
N GLY A 222 3.98 -17.76 -1.40
CA GLY A 222 2.57 -18.10 -1.20
C GLY A 222 2.13 -19.27 -2.08
N HIS A 223 2.49 -19.26 -3.36
CA HIS A 223 2.20 -20.35 -4.29
C HIS A 223 2.90 -21.64 -3.88
N GLN A 224 4.20 -21.61 -3.58
CA GLN A 224 4.93 -22.80 -3.13
C GLN A 224 4.39 -23.34 -1.81
N MET A 225 4.03 -22.48 -0.86
CA MET A 225 3.37 -22.89 0.38
C MET A 225 2.02 -23.56 0.10
N PHE A 226 1.21 -23.00 -0.81
CA PHE A 226 -0.08 -23.59 -1.18
C PHE A 226 0.07 -24.98 -1.81
N VAL A 227 1.00 -25.12 -2.76
CA VAL A 227 1.26 -26.40 -3.45
C VAL A 227 1.89 -27.42 -2.49
N GLY A 228 2.99 -27.08 -1.83
CA GLY A 228 3.69 -28.04 -1.00
C GLY A 228 2.99 -28.35 0.33
N MET A 229 2.07 -27.51 0.81
CA MET A 229 1.14 -27.94 1.86
C MET A 229 0.22 -29.06 1.39
N ARG A 230 -0.22 -29.08 0.12
CA ARG A 230 -1.02 -30.21 -0.42
C ARG A 230 -0.19 -31.49 -0.53
N THR A 231 1.10 -31.38 -0.84
CA THR A 231 2.01 -32.53 -1.00
C THR A 231 2.54 -33.08 0.32
N LYS A 232 2.88 -32.21 1.30
CA LYS A 232 3.32 -32.63 2.65
C LYS A 232 2.17 -32.88 3.63
N LEU A 233 0.92 -32.71 3.20
CA LEU A 233 -0.28 -32.93 4.00
C LEU A 233 -0.42 -34.37 4.51
N THR A 234 0.24 -35.31 3.84
CA THR A 234 0.36 -36.73 4.19
C THR A 234 1.48 -37.01 5.21
N ALA A 235 2.37 -36.06 5.49
CA ALA A 235 3.60 -36.27 6.28
C ALA A 235 3.75 -35.37 7.52
N LEU A 236 2.88 -34.37 7.74
CA LEU A 236 2.97 -33.41 8.86
C LEU A 236 2.01 -33.73 10.01
N SER A 237 2.44 -33.45 11.25
CA SER A 237 1.63 -33.69 12.45
C SER A 237 0.35 -32.84 12.48
N PRO A 238 -0.77 -33.33 13.06
CA PRO A 238 -2.09 -32.71 12.94
C PRO A 238 -2.19 -31.27 13.46
N GLN A 239 -1.39 -30.92 14.48
CA GLN A 239 -1.41 -29.58 15.10
C GLN A 239 -0.85 -28.48 14.19
N HIS A 240 0.32 -28.69 13.57
CA HIS A 240 0.93 -27.72 12.66
C HIS A 240 0.07 -27.53 11.39
N ARG A 241 -0.57 -28.61 10.91
CA ARG A 241 -1.50 -28.59 9.78
C ARG A 241 -2.75 -27.75 10.06
N ARG A 242 -3.30 -27.81 11.28
CA ARG A 242 -4.51 -27.07 11.67
C ARG A 242 -4.24 -25.56 11.72
N LEU A 243 -3.07 -25.20 12.24
CA LEU A 243 -2.65 -23.81 12.41
C LEU A 243 -2.33 -23.10 11.08
N HIS A 244 -1.52 -23.72 10.21
CA HIS A 244 -1.25 -23.18 8.88
C HIS A 244 -2.52 -23.06 8.03
N ARG A 245 -3.44 -24.03 8.17
CA ARG A 245 -4.76 -23.96 7.52
C ARG A 245 -5.61 -22.81 8.06
N GLN A 246 -5.55 -22.53 9.36
CA GLN A 246 -6.27 -21.40 9.97
C GLN A 246 -5.73 -20.05 9.48
N PHE A 247 -4.41 -19.86 9.44
CA PHE A 247 -3.82 -18.63 8.89
C PHE A 247 -4.07 -18.45 7.40
N PHE A 248 -3.97 -19.52 6.60
CA PHE A 248 -4.25 -19.45 5.17
C PHE A 248 -5.73 -19.17 4.90
N ARG A 249 -6.64 -19.77 5.67
CA ARG A 249 -8.07 -19.51 5.56
C ARG A 249 -8.43 -18.09 5.99
N ALA A 250 -7.80 -17.56 7.04
CA ALA A 250 -7.96 -16.16 7.44
C ALA A 250 -7.50 -15.19 6.35
N LEU A 251 -6.36 -15.47 5.70
CA LEU A 251 -5.84 -14.67 4.59
C LEU A 251 -6.76 -14.72 3.35
N MET A 252 -7.27 -15.91 3.00
CA MET A 252 -8.23 -16.07 1.90
C MET A 252 -9.55 -15.36 2.18
N ILE A 253 -10.04 -15.42 3.43
CA ILE A 253 -11.25 -14.67 3.84
C ILE A 253 -11.00 -13.16 3.80
N GLN A 254 -9.80 -12.67 4.17
CA GLN A 254 -9.46 -11.26 4.02
C GLN A 254 -9.50 -10.81 2.55
N VAL A 255 -9.01 -11.65 1.62
CA VAL A 255 -9.03 -11.35 0.18
C VAL A 255 -10.45 -11.45 -0.41
N ASP A 256 -11.25 -12.44 0.00
CA ASP A 256 -12.65 -12.58 -0.44
C ASP A 256 -13.56 -11.49 0.15
N PHE A 257 -13.31 -11.06 1.38
CA PHE A 257 -14.04 -9.94 1.99
C PHE A 257 -13.77 -8.63 1.22
N LEU A 258 -12.52 -8.40 0.79
CA LEU A 258 -12.16 -7.28 -0.09
C LEU A 258 -12.84 -7.37 -1.47
N LYS A 259 -12.93 -8.56 -2.06
CA LYS A 259 -13.68 -8.78 -3.32
C LYS A 259 -15.17 -8.52 -3.17
N ASN A 260 -15.78 -8.97 -2.07
CA ASN A 260 -17.22 -8.84 -1.85
C ASN A 260 -17.63 -7.40 -1.46
N THR A 261 -16.74 -6.61 -0.87
CA THR A 261 -16.97 -5.16 -0.68
C THR A 261 -16.89 -4.38 -1.99
N THR A 262 -16.03 -4.78 -2.94
CA THR A 262 -16.06 -4.22 -4.31
C THR A 262 -17.28 -4.65 -5.13
N ALA A 263 -17.87 -5.82 -4.86
CA ALA A 263 -19.08 -6.28 -5.55
C ALA A 263 -20.36 -5.57 -5.06
N LYS A 264 -20.40 -5.11 -3.81
CA LYS A 264 -21.56 -4.40 -3.24
C LYS A 264 -21.70 -2.93 -3.64
N TYR A 265 -20.73 -2.37 -4.37
CA TYR A 265 -20.82 -1.02 -4.95
C TYR A 265 -21.21 -1.01 -6.44
N LYS A 266 -21.67 -2.14 -6.97
CA LYS A 266 -22.20 -2.24 -8.33
C LYS A 266 -23.65 -2.72 -8.29
N GLU A 267 -24.57 -1.77 -8.17
CA GLU A 267 -26.00 -1.97 -8.39
C GLU A 267 -26.59 -0.69 -9.03
N PRO A 268 -27.78 -0.71 -9.65
CA PRO A 268 -28.10 -1.36 -10.93
C PRO A 268 -28.65 -0.33 -11.94
N SER A 269 -28.16 -0.33 -13.17
CA SER A 269 -28.90 0.22 -14.32
C SER A 269 -28.45 -0.58 -15.54
N GLY A 270 -29.26 -1.46 -16.11
CA GLY A 270 -30.51 -1.07 -16.74
C GLY A 270 -30.22 -0.68 -18.18
N LYS A 271 -30.07 -1.69 -19.05
CA LYS A 271 -30.45 -1.75 -20.47
C LYS A 271 -29.67 -2.85 -21.17
N THR A 272 -30.39 -3.94 -21.44
CA THR A 272 -29.99 -5.03 -22.31
C THR A 272 -29.88 -4.48 -23.74
N ALA A 273 -28.67 -4.32 -24.25
CA ALA A 273 -28.43 -4.23 -25.69
C ALA A 273 -27.75 -5.53 -26.13
N LYS A 274 -28.53 -6.40 -26.76
CA LYS A 274 -28.01 -7.54 -27.53
C LYS A 274 -27.24 -6.96 -28.71
N THR A 275 -25.92 -7.14 -28.76
CA THR A 275 -25.14 -6.93 -29.98
C THR A 275 -24.84 -8.29 -30.58
N THR A 276 -25.63 -8.65 -31.59
CA THR A 276 -25.38 -9.79 -32.47
C THR A 276 -24.17 -9.47 -33.35
N LEU A 277 -23.22 -10.40 -33.40
CA LEU A 277 -22.11 -10.43 -34.33
C LEU A 277 -22.61 -10.54 -35.78
N THR A 278 -22.19 -9.63 -36.66
CA THR A 278 -22.10 -9.88 -38.10
C THR A 278 -20.92 -9.14 -38.72
N GLN A 279 -20.26 -9.85 -39.62
CA GLN A 279 -18.98 -9.58 -40.28
C GLN A 279 -19.01 -8.47 -41.35
N PRO A 280 -17.85 -8.06 -41.91
CA PRO A 280 -17.63 -6.74 -42.51
C PRO A 280 -18.03 -6.67 -43.99
N GLY A 281 -18.37 -5.46 -44.43
CA GLY A 281 -18.48 -5.09 -45.83
C GLY A 281 -19.89 -4.82 -46.31
N LYS A 282 -20.28 -3.54 -46.30
CA LYS A 282 -21.05 -2.89 -47.37
C LYS A 282 -21.18 -1.39 -47.09
N ILE A 283 -20.84 -0.62 -48.12
CA ILE A 283 -20.98 0.83 -48.24
C ILE A 283 -22.48 1.16 -48.30
N ALA A 284 -22.93 2.17 -47.54
CA ALA A 284 -24.14 2.92 -47.87
C ALA A 284 -24.10 4.32 -47.24
N THR A 285 -23.93 5.30 -48.12
CA THR A 285 -24.22 6.72 -48.00
C THR A 285 -25.67 6.98 -47.55
N ILE A 286 -25.95 8.10 -46.86
CA ILE A 286 -27.03 9.10 -47.13
C ILE A 286 -27.54 9.83 -45.86
N GLN A 287 -27.31 11.16 -45.91
CA GLN A 287 -28.13 12.35 -45.56
C GLN A 287 -28.96 12.48 -44.26
N ASN A 288 -28.72 13.63 -43.62
CA ASN A 288 -29.66 14.66 -43.14
C ASN A 288 -31.14 14.29 -42.93
N GLN A 289 -31.57 14.40 -41.67
CA GLN A 289 -32.54 15.41 -41.23
C GLN A 289 -32.34 15.69 -39.73
#